data_AF-A0A6A0AQ96-F1
#
_entry.id   AF-A0A6A0AQ96-F1
#
_cell.length_a   1.000
_cell.length_b   1.000
_cell.length_c   1.000
_cell.angle_alpha   90.00
_cell.angle_beta   90.00
_cell.angle_gamma   90.00
#
_symmetry.space_group_name_H-M   'P 1'
#
loop_
_entity.id
_entity.type
_entity.pdbx_description
1 polymer ?
#
loop_
_entity_poly.entity_id
_entity_poly.type
_entity_poly.pdbx_seq_one_letter_code
_entity_poly.pdbx_strand_id
1 'polypeptide(L)'
;MVDKTMTADDVAGRLRSGMTLGIGGWGSRRKPMALVRALLRSGVTDLTVVSYGGPDVGMLCAAGRVRRLVAPFATLDSVPLEPHFRAAREAGAIAMTELDEAMFMWGLHAAASRLPFMPVRAGLGSDVMRVNPELRTVRSPYDDGEEFVAAPALRLDAALVHLNRADRLGNGQYLGPDPYFDDLFCEAADEAYLSCERLVDTDGLTADAAPQTLLVPRHSVSGVVEAPAGAHFTACAPDHARDEAFQRMYATTPWDEFAGRFLSGPDEHAYTRAVRAWHEEQR
;
A
#
# COMPACT_ATOMS: atom_id res chain seq x y z
N MET A 1 -3.60 28.19 -5.48
CA MET A 1 -3.03 26.88 -5.10
C MET A 1 -3.06 25.99 -6.33
N VAL A 2 -2.08 25.10 -6.51
CA VAL A 2 -1.95 24.27 -7.72
C VAL A 2 -2.90 23.09 -7.63
N ASP A 3 -3.63 22.83 -8.72
CA ASP A 3 -4.45 21.63 -8.90
C ASP A 3 -3.53 20.41 -9.09
N LYS A 4 -3.74 19.37 -8.28
CA LYS A 4 -2.93 18.15 -8.27
C LYS A 4 -3.63 16.95 -8.91
N THR A 5 -4.80 17.17 -9.51
CA THR A 5 -5.54 16.08 -10.16
C THR A 5 -4.77 15.53 -11.36
N MET A 6 -4.76 14.20 -11.50
CA MET A 6 -4.12 13.48 -12.59
C MET A 6 -4.76 12.10 -12.78
N THR A 7 -4.37 11.40 -13.84
CA THR A 7 -4.83 10.02 -14.08
C THR A 7 -3.95 9.00 -13.34
N ALA A 8 -4.45 7.78 -13.16
CA ALA A 8 -3.64 6.68 -12.61
C ALA A 8 -2.42 6.35 -13.49
N ASP A 9 -2.55 6.52 -14.81
CA ASP A 9 -1.44 6.29 -15.75
C ASP A 9 -0.39 7.42 -15.69
N ASP A 10 -0.80 8.67 -15.42
CA ASP A 10 0.13 9.77 -15.12
C ASP A 10 0.96 9.47 -13.86
N VAL A 11 0.33 8.90 -12.82
CA VAL A 11 1.03 8.44 -11.61
C VAL A 11 2.04 7.36 -11.96
N ALA A 12 1.63 6.31 -12.70
CA ALA A 12 2.53 5.24 -13.13
C ALA A 12 3.70 5.78 -13.97
N GLY A 13 3.45 6.80 -14.80
CA GLY A 13 4.45 7.51 -15.61
C GLY A 13 5.44 8.36 -14.80
N ARG A 14 5.20 8.60 -13.51
CA ARG A 14 6.14 9.26 -12.59
C ARG A 14 7.00 8.27 -11.80
N LEU A 15 6.60 7.00 -11.72
CA LEU A 15 7.37 5.95 -11.08
C LEU A 15 8.53 5.48 -11.98
N ARG A 16 9.60 4.97 -11.37
CA ARG A 16 10.81 4.49 -12.06
C ARG A 16 11.21 3.13 -11.53
N SER A 17 11.80 2.32 -12.39
CA SER A 17 12.37 1.04 -11.95
C SER A 17 13.48 1.27 -10.93
N GLY A 18 13.60 0.37 -9.95
CA GLY A 18 14.57 0.49 -8.87
C GLY A 18 14.08 1.29 -7.64
N MET A 19 12.93 1.96 -7.74
CA MET A 19 12.36 2.74 -6.63
C MET A 19 11.97 1.89 -5.42
N THR A 20 12.04 2.50 -4.24
CA THR A 20 11.39 2.07 -3.01
C THR A 20 9.98 2.65 -2.98
N LEU A 21 8.99 1.78 -3.19
CA LEU A 21 7.58 2.13 -3.32
C LEU A 21 6.82 1.70 -2.07
N GLY A 22 6.28 2.69 -1.34
CA GLY A 22 5.33 2.44 -0.27
C GLY A 22 3.92 2.25 -0.80
N ILE A 23 3.20 1.25 -0.27
CA ILE A 23 1.80 1.02 -0.62
C ILE A 23 0.98 0.95 0.67
N GLY A 24 0.10 1.94 0.84
CA GLY A 24 -0.80 2.07 1.99
C GLY A 24 -1.89 1.00 2.03
N GLY A 25 -2.89 1.24 2.86
CA GLY A 25 -3.88 0.24 3.26
C GLY A 25 -3.26 -0.90 4.09
N TRP A 26 -4.06 -1.94 4.34
CA TRP A 26 -3.69 -3.02 5.25
C TRP A 26 -4.23 -4.35 4.77
N GLY A 27 -3.36 -5.31 4.42
CA GLY A 27 -3.84 -6.62 3.94
C GLY A 27 -4.80 -6.45 2.77
N SER A 28 -6.01 -7.01 2.88
CA SER A 28 -7.09 -6.78 1.90
C SER A 28 -8.07 -5.70 2.34
N ARG A 29 -7.53 -4.53 2.73
CA ARG A 29 -8.31 -3.36 3.18
C ARG A 29 -7.71 -2.09 2.61
N ARG A 30 -8.54 -1.35 1.88
CA ARG A 30 -8.30 -0.04 1.27
C ARG A 30 -6.97 0.07 0.54
N LYS A 31 -6.57 -1.00 -0.15
CA LYS A 31 -5.37 -0.98 -1.00
C LYS A 31 -5.63 -0.08 -2.21
N PRO A 32 -4.65 0.70 -2.70
CA PRO A 32 -4.78 1.51 -3.91
C PRO A 32 -4.70 0.67 -5.18
N MET A 33 -5.60 -0.30 -5.32
CA MET A 33 -5.51 -1.34 -6.35
C MET A 33 -5.59 -0.79 -7.77
N ALA A 34 -6.34 0.29 -8.02
CA ALA A 34 -6.34 0.97 -9.33
C ALA A 34 -4.96 1.55 -9.69
N LEU A 35 -4.23 2.10 -8.72
CA LEU A 35 -2.85 2.58 -8.93
C LEU A 35 -1.88 1.41 -9.12
N VAL A 36 -2.06 0.30 -8.38
CA VAL A 36 -1.29 -0.93 -8.59
C VAL A 36 -1.52 -1.51 -10.00
N ARG A 37 -2.77 -1.53 -10.48
CA ARG A 37 -3.10 -1.96 -11.84
C ARG A 37 -2.50 -1.03 -12.90
N ALA A 38 -2.50 0.28 -12.68
CA ALA A 38 -1.80 1.23 -13.56
C ALA A 38 -0.29 0.97 -13.60
N LEU A 39 0.33 0.72 -12.45
CA LEU A 39 1.73 0.31 -12.36
C LEU A 39 1.99 -1.00 -13.13
N LEU A 40 1.09 -1.99 -13.05
CA LEU A 40 1.22 -3.27 -13.77
C LEU A 40 1.12 -3.13 -15.30
N ARG A 41 0.34 -2.14 -15.79
CA ARG A 41 0.30 -1.78 -17.22
C ARG A 41 1.58 -1.09 -17.69
N SER A 42 2.37 -0.54 -16.76
CA SER A 42 3.64 0.12 -17.08
C SER A 42 4.82 -0.86 -17.26
N GLY A 43 5.95 -0.32 -17.71
CA GLY A 43 7.23 -1.03 -17.79
C GLY A 43 8.05 -1.03 -16.49
N VAL A 44 7.57 -0.41 -15.41
CA VAL A 44 8.32 -0.28 -14.15
C VAL A 44 8.53 -1.64 -13.50
N THR A 45 9.73 -1.89 -12.98
CA THR A 45 10.13 -3.14 -12.33
C THR A 45 11.27 -2.90 -11.33
N ASP A 46 11.90 -3.95 -10.80
CA ASP A 46 13.02 -3.88 -9.85
C ASP A 46 12.66 -3.08 -8.58
N LEU A 47 11.40 -3.15 -8.15
CA LEU A 47 10.90 -2.36 -7.03
C LEU A 47 11.32 -2.95 -5.69
N THR A 48 11.65 -2.07 -4.74
CA THR A 48 11.58 -2.41 -3.32
C THR A 48 10.22 -1.98 -2.80
N VAL A 49 9.33 -2.93 -2.52
CA VAL A 49 7.98 -2.62 -2.04
C VAL A 49 7.96 -2.60 -0.51
N VAL A 50 7.36 -1.56 0.07
CA VAL A 50 7.17 -1.39 1.52
C VAL A 50 5.66 -1.37 1.78
N SER A 51 5.11 -2.41 2.43
CA SER A 51 3.65 -2.55 2.53
C SER A 51 3.23 -3.45 3.70
N TYR A 52 2.11 -3.11 4.34
CA TYR A 52 1.28 -4.08 5.08
C TYR A 52 0.57 -4.96 4.07
N GLY A 53 1.24 -6.03 3.61
CA GLY A 53 0.98 -6.65 2.32
C GLY A 53 -0.38 -7.35 2.20
N GLY A 54 -0.99 -7.23 1.02
CA GLY A 54 -2.12 -8.03 0.58
C GLY A 54 -2.09 -8.24 -0.94
N PRO A 55 -3.23 -8.11 -1.66
CA PRO A 55 -3.25 -8.40 -3.10
C PRO A 55 -2.39 -7.43 -3.93
N ASP A 56 -2.07 -6.24 -3.40
CA ASP A 56 -1.08 -5.32 -3.97
C ASP A 56 0.28 -6.00 -4.14
N VAL A 57 0.80 -6.60 -3.06
CA VAL A 57 2.07 -7.32 -3.06
C VAL A 57 1.98 -8.57 -3.93
N GLY A 58 0.88 -9.31 -3.83
CA GLY A 58 0.65 -10.52 -4.63
C GLY A 58 0.74 -10.29 -6.12
N MET A 59 -0.02 -9.32 -6.64
CA MET A 59 -0.03 -9.01 -8.07
C MET A 59 1.33 -8.52 -8.57
N LEU A 60 2.02 -7.67 -7.78
CA LEU A 60 3.34 -7.17 -8.16
C LEU A 60 4.40 -8.29 -8.16
N CYS A 61 4.34 -9.21 -7.19
CA CYS A 61 5.19 -10.41 -7.16
C CYS A 61 4.93 -11.31 -8.37
N ALA A 62 3.67 -11.62 -8.66
CA ALA A 62 3.28 -12.50 -9.76
C ALA A 62 3.71 -11.94 -11.13
N ALA A 63 3.64 -10.62 -11.28
CA ALA A 63 4.08 -9.91 -12.48
C ALA A 63 5.61 -9.67 -12.54
N GLY A 64 6.39 -10.17 -11.58
CA GLY A 64 7.85 -10.02 -11.56
C GLY A 64 8.32 -8.57 -11.41
N ARG A 65 7.54 -7.72 -10.71
CA ARG A 65 7.87 -6.29 -10.52
C ARG A 65 8.70 -6.01 -9.27
N VAL A 66 8.76 -6.96 -8.35
CA VAL A 66 9.37 -6.80 -7.02
C VAL A 66 10.76 -7.43 -6.99
N ARG A 67 11.78 -6.67 -6.62
CA ARG A 67 13.10 -7.19 -6.23
C ARG A 67 13.13 -7.56 -4.75
N ARG A 68 12.59 -6.69 -3.90
CA ARG A 68 12.58 -6.84 -2.44
C ARG A 68 11.23 -6.43 -1.87
N LEU A 69 10.72 -7.20 -0.91
CA LEU A 69 9.59 -6.81 -0.08
C LEU A 69 10.06 -6.48 1.34
N VAL A 70 9.69 -5.31 1.85
CA VAL A 70 9.78 -4.95 3.27
C VAL A 70 8.36 -4.99 3.82
N ALA A 71 8.06 -5.94 4.71
CA ALA A 71 6.71 -6.12 5.21
C ALA A 71 6.71 -6.88 6.54
N PRO A 72 5.69 -6.67 7.40
CA PRO A 72 5.48 -7.50 8.57
C PRO A 72 4.63 -8.74 8.29
N PHE A 73 3.81 -8.71 7.25
CA PHE A 73 3.03 -9.84 6.76
C PHE A 73 2.59 -9.59 5.31
N ALA A 74 2.05 -10.64 4.67
CA ALA A 74 1.28 -10.53 3.44
C ALA A 74 0.06 -11.45 3.50
N THR A 75 -1.15 -10.87 3.55
CA THR A 75 -2.40 -11.61 3.78
C THR A 75 -3.55 -11.04 2.95
N LEU A 76 -4.52 -11.90 2.61
CA LEU A 76 -5.78 -11.47 2.02
C LEU A 76 -6.88 -11.31 3.09
N ASP A 77 -6.52 -11.36 4.39
CA ASP A 77 -7.40 -11.43 5.56
C ASP A 77 -8.27 -12.70 5.59
N SER A 78 -9.22 -12.86 4.66
CA SER A 78 -10.10 -14.03 4.59
C SER A 78 -9.39 -15.28 4.03
N VAL A 79 -8.29 -15.08 3.29
CA VAL A 79 -7.32 -16.13 2.95
C VAL A 79 -6.02 -15.81 3.70
N PRO A 80 -5.55 -16.68 4.63
CA PRO A 80 -4.50 -16.33 5.58
C PRO A 80 -3.19 -15.85 4.94
N LEU A 81 -2.78 -16.44 3.83
CA LEU A 81 -1.53 -16.14 3.14
C LEU A 81 -1.81 -15.79 1.69
N GLU A 82 -1.21 -14.69 1.23
CA GLU A 82 -1.31 -14.26 -0.16
C GLU A 82 -0.58 -15.27 -1.08
N PRO A 83 -1.27 -15.92 -2.04
CA PRO A 83 -0.73 -17.08 -2.75
C PRO A 83 0.41 -16.76 -3.73
N HIS A 84 0.41 -15.57 -4.35
CA HIS A 84 1.43 -15.20 -5.33
C HIS A 84 2.73 -14.73 -4.67
N PHE A 85 2.62 -14.01 -3.55
CA PHE A 85 3.70 -13.71 -2.63
C PHE A 85 4.34 -15.00 -2.11
N ARG A 86 3.52 -15.95 -1.62
CA ARG A 86 4.03 -17.26 -1.19
C ARG A 86 4.83 -17.93 -2.29
N ALA A 87 4.26 -18.04 -3.49
CA ALA A 87 4.92 -18.67 -4.62
C ALA A 87 6.25 -17.99 -4.97
N ALA A 88 6.29 -16.65 -4.98
CA ALA A 88 7.50 -15.88 -5.24
C ALA A 88 8.58 -16.08 -4.15
N ARG A 89 8.18 -16.18 -2.87
CA ARG A 89 9.09 -16.43 -1.75
C ARG A 89 9.65 -17.85 -1.76
N GLU A 90 8.81 -18.85 -1.97
CA GLU A 90 9.21 -20.27 -2.03
C GLU A 90 10.14 -20.53 -3.22
N ALA A 91 9.95 -19.83 -4.34
CA ALA A 91 10.83 -19.88 -5.50
C ALA A 91 12.14 -19.08 -5.34
N GLY A 92 12.31 -18.31 -4.26
CA GLY A 92 13.46 -17.42 -4.08
C GLY A 92 13.52 -16.26 -5.07
N ALA A 93 12.38 -15.90 -5.69
CA ALA A 93 12.31 -14.87 -6.73
C ALA A 93 12.45 -13.45 -6.18
N ILE A 94 12.16 -13.24 -4.89
CA ILE A 94 12.27 -11.93 -4.22
C ILE A 94 13.07 -12.02 -2.92
N ALA A 95 13.83 -10.96 -2.63
CA ALA A 95 14.38 -10.73 -1.30
C ALA A 95 13.28 -10.27 -0.33
N MET A 96 13.47 -10.50 0.97
CA MET A 96 12.53 -10.05 1.98
C MET A 96 13.28 -9.45 3.16
N THR A 97 12.78 -8.32 3.64
CA THR A 97 13.10 -7.75 4.95
C THR A 97 11.83 -7.90 5.80
N GLU A 98 11.79 -8.96 6.60
CA GLU A 98 10.63 -9.29 7.43
C GLU A 98 10.75 -8.57 8.77
N LEU A 99 9.82 -7.68 9.09
CA LEU A 99 9.85 -6.87 10.31
C LEU A 99 8.68 -7.24 11.21
N ASP A 100 8.80 -6.99 12.51
CA ASP A 100 7.60 -6.93 13.34
C ASP A 100 6.73 -5.71 12.94
N GLU A 101 5.42 -5.81 13.13
CA GLU A 101 4.46 -4.74 12.82
C GLU A 101 4.81 -3.41 13.50
N ALA A 102 5.22 -3.45 14.78
CA ALA A 102 5.61 -2.25 15.50
C ALA A 102 6.93 -1.68 14.95
N MET A 103 7.88 -2.53 14.54
CA MET A 103 9.11 -2.07 13.89
C MET A 103 8.82 -1.38 12.57
N PHE A 104 7.89 -1.92 11.78
CA PHE A 104 7.46 -1.33 10.52
C PHE A 104 6.81 0.04 10.74
N MET A 105 5.82 0.12 11.65
CA MET A 105 5.15 1.36 12.02
C MET A 105 6.15 2.43 12.50
N TRP A 106 7.04 2.07 13.42
CA TRP A 106 8.06 3.00 13.93
C TRP A 106 9.11 3.37 12.89
N GLY A 107 9.39 2.49 11.93
CA GLY A 107 10.24 2.79 10.77
C GLY A 107 9.62 3.84 9.85
N LEU A 108 8.30 3.80 9.61
CA LEU A 108 7.58 4.87 8.91
C LEU A 108 7.59 6.18 9.70
N HIS A 109 7.33 6.13 11.02
CA HIS A 109 7.42 7.33 11.87
C HIS A 109 8.83 7.94 11.88
N ALA A 110 9.88 7.12 11.89
CA ALA A 110 11.26 7.59 11.78
C ALA A 110 11.48 8.34 10.46
N ALA A 111 11.01 7.77 9.35
CA ALA A 111 11.11 8.39 8.02
C ALA A 111 10.34 9.72 7.94
N ALA A 112 9.07 9.74 8.36
CA ALA A 112 8.23 10.94 8.40
C ALA A 112 8.85 12.04 9.29
N SER A 113 9.47 11.66 10.40
CA SER A 113 10.18 12.58 11.31
C SER A 113 11.57 12.98 10.84
N ARG A 114 12.05 12.41 9.72
CA ARG A 114 13.43 12.58 9.21
C ARG A 114 14.51 12.18 10.22
N LEU A 115 14.21 11.16 11.03
CA LEU A 115 15.13 10.52 11.96
C LEU A 115 15.75 9.27 11.30
N PRO A 116 16.98 8.89 11.64
CA PRO A 116 17.61 7.70 11.05
C PRO A 116 17.01 6.38 11.55
N PHE A 117 16.47 6.36 12.77
CA PHE A 117 15.84 5.21 13.39
C PHE A 117 14.91 5.63 14.55
N MET A 118 14.07 4.71 15.01
CA MET A 118 13.31 4.82 16.26
C MET A 118 13.61 3.62 17.18
N PRO A 119 13.79 3.81 18.50
CA PRO A 119 13.99 2.70 19.43
C PRO A 119 12.67 1.93 19.61
N VAL A 120 12.70 0.61 19.43
CA VAL A 120 11.54 -0.27 19.58
C VAL A 120 11.91 -1.56 20.29
N ARG A 121 11.02 -2.06 21.15
CA ARG A 121 11.24 -3.32 21.90
C ARG A 121 11.03 -4.54 21.00
N ALA A 122 10.06 -4.47 20.11
CA ALA A 122 9.74 -5.54 19.18
C ALA A 122 10.95 -5.90 18.31
N GLY A 123 11.08 -7.20 18.01
CA GLY A 123 12.25 -7.78 17.35
C GLY A 123 13.26 -8.40 18.33
N LEU A 124 13.45 -7.85 19.52
CA LEU A 124 14.34 -8.47 20.52
C LEU A 124 13.79 -9.83 20.98
N GLY A 125 14.68 -10.83 21.01
CA GLY A 125 14.31 -12.20 21.40
C GLY A 125 13.53 -12.99 20.35
N SER A 126 13.24 -12.41 19.18
CA SER A 126 12.66 -13.11 18.04
C SER A 126 13.69 -13.38 16.94
N ASP A 127 13.29 -14.15 15.93
CA ASP A 127 14.11 -14.41 14.75
C ASP A 127 14.24 -13.22 13.81
N VAL A 128 13.50 -12.12 14.01
CA VAL A 128 13.59 -10.90 13.17
C VAL A 128 15.02 -10.38 13.11
N MET A 129 15.74 -10.39 14.23
CA MET A 129 17.15 -9.96 14.28
C MET A 129 18.10 -10.92 13.55
N ARG A 130 17.74 -12.21 13.50
CA ARG A 130 18.53 -13.25 12.81
C ARG A 130 18.33 -13.19 11.29
N VAL A 131 17.10 -12.96 10.83
CA VAL A 131 16.78 -12.94 9.39
C VAL A 131 17.09 -11.59 8.73
N ASN A 132 17.26 -10.52 9.52
CA ASN A 132 17.71 -9.20 9.06
C ASN A 132 19.02 -8.81 9.75
N PRO A 133 20.17 -9.38 9.33
CA PRO A 133 21.47 -9.18 9.99
C PRO A 133 21.99 -7.74 9.92
N GLU A 134 21.37 -6.86 9.15
CA GLU A 134 21.62 -5.43 9.09
C GLU A 134 21.05 -4.65 10.27
N LEU A 135 20.04 -5.19 10.97
CA LEU A 135 19.44 -4.53 12.14
C LEU A 135 20.47 -4.37 13.26
N ARG A 136 20.33 -3.29 14.02
CA ARG A 136 21.22 -2.93 15.14
C ARG A 136 20.39 -2.61 16.37
N THR A 137 21.01 -2.66 17.54
CA THR A 137 20.42 -2.23 18.80
C THR A 137 20.93 -0.85 19.21
N VAL A 138 20.19 -0.21 20.11
CA VAL A 138 20.56 1.06 20.75
C VAL A 138 20.27 0.93 22.24
N ARG A 139 21.20 1.43 23.07
CA ARG A 139 21.07 1.43 24.52
C ARG A 139 20.62 2.81 25.02
N SER A 140 19.68 2.82 25.95
CA SER A 140 19.23 3.99 26.67
C SER A 140 20.41 4.68 27.37
N PRO A 141 20.55 6.02 27.25
CA PRO A 141 21.57 6.78 27.96
C PRO A 141 21.16 7.12 29.41
N TYR A 142 19.99 6.68 29.87
CA TYR A 142 19.47 6.93 31.22
C TYR A 142 19.77 5.75 32.17
N ASP A 143 19.44 5.90 33.46
CA ASP A 143 19.77 4.92 34.52
C ASP A 143 19.20 3.51 34.28
N ASP A 144 18.09 3.39 33.52
CA ASP A 144 17.50 2.10 33.16
C ASP A 144 18.44 1.23 32.30
N GLY A 145 19.34 1.88 31.52
CA GLY A 145 20.29 1.25 30.61
C GLY A 145 19.65 0.24 29.64
N GLU A 146 18.35 0.36 29.35
CA GLU A 146 17.61 -0.61 28.53
C GLU A 146 18.14 -0.67 27.10
N GLU A 147 18.10 -1.85 26.49
CA GLU A 147 18.45 -2.06 25.08
C GLU A 147 17.19 -2.23 24.22
N PHE A 148 17.17 -1.57 23.07
CA PHE A 148 16.08 -1.60 22.09
C PHE A 148 16.63 -1.94 20.69
N VAL A 149 15.79 -2.43 19.79
CA VAL A 149 16.12 -2.42 18.36
C VAL A 149 16.08 -0.98 17.86
N ALA A 150 17.07 -0.58 17.07
CA ALA A 150 17.05 0.65 16.30
C ALA A 150 16.32 0.39 14.97
N ALA A 151 14.99 0.50 14.96
CA ALA A 151 14.21 0.28 13.74
C ALA A 151 14.55 1.35 12.70
N PRO A 152 15.12 0.99 11.54
CA PRO A 152 15.60 1.95 10.56
C PRO A 152 14.43 2.70 9.92
N ALA A 153 14.69 3.94 9.52
CA ALA A 153 13.72 4.72 8.76
C ALA A 153 13.37 4.07 7.43
N LEU A 154 12.08 3.84 7.20
CA LEU A 154 11.53 3.33 5.95
C LEU A 154 11.27 4.49 4.98
N ARG A 155 12.35 5.12 4.49
CA ARG A 155 12.25 6.20 3.49
C ARG A 155 11.80 5.65 2.15
N LEU A 156 10.91 6.36 1.48
CA LEU A 156 10.27 5.93 0.24
C LEU A 156 10.57 6.93 -0.89
N ASP A 157 10.83 6.42 -2.10
CA ASP A 157 10.92 7.29 -3.28
C ASP A 157 9.51 7.73 -3.70
N ALA A 158 8.52 6.85 -3.55
CA ALA A 158 7.12 7.17 -3.78
C ALA A 158 6.18 6.40 -2.85
N ALA A 159 5.00 6.96 -2.60
CA ALA A 159 3.90 6.29 -1.90
C ALA A 159 2.61 6.29 -2.71
N LEU A 160 1.88 5.17 -2.68
CA LEU A 160 0.54 5.01 -3.22
C LEU A 160 -0.43 4.75 -2.08
N VAL A 161 -1.48 5.55 -1.96
CA VAL A 161 -2.53 5.37 -0.95
C VAL A 161 -3.93 5.53 -1.56
N HIS A 162 -4.94 5.02 -0.87
CA HIS A 162 -6.33 5.16 -1.27
C HIS A 162 -7.19 5.62 -0.10
N LEU A 163 -8.02 6.63 -0.32
CA LEU A 163 -8.94 7.15 0.70
C LEU A 163 -10.36 7.29 0.16
N ASN A 164 -11.32 7.53 1.05
CA ASN A 164 -12.71 7.63 0.67
C ASN A 164 -12.98 8.94 -0.09
N ARG A 165 -12.47 10.08 0.41
CA ARG A 165 -12.63 11.38 -0.25
C ARG A 165 -11.29 12.08 -0.37
N ALA A 166 -11.15 12.92 -1.38
CA ALA A 166 -10.05 13.87 -1.47
C ALA A 166 -10.51 15.17 -2.13
N ASP A 167 -9.77 16.25 -1.95
CA ASP A 167 -9.90 17.45 -2.77
C ASP A 167 -8.79 17.55 -3.83
N ARG A 168 -8.97 18.45 -4.79
CA ARG A 168 -7.98 18.71 -5.86
C ARG A 168 -6.63 19.22 -5.36
N LEU A 169 -6.53 19.61 -4.08
CA LEU A 169 -5.31 20.17 -3.48
C LEU A 169 -4.47 19.10 -2.77
N GLY A 170 -5.02 17.91 -2.58
CA GLY A 170 -4.36 16.78 -1.92
C GLY A 170 -4.74 16.60 -0.45
N ASN A 171 -5.78 17.26 0.06
CA ASN A 171 -6.33 16.87 1.36
C ASN A 171 -7.14 15.58 1.19
N GLY A 172 -6.89 14.60 2.03
CA GLY A 172 -7.51 13.28 1.96
C GLY A 172 -8.24 12.89 3.23
N GLN A 173 -9.38 12.23 3.08
CA GLN A 173 -10.27 11.82 4.16
C GLN A 173 -10.57 10.33 4.14
N TYR A 174 -10.40 9.67 5.29
CA TYR A 174 -10.92 8.32 5.52
C TYR A 174 -12.28 8.36 6.22
N LEU A 175 -13.18 7.45 5.86
CA LEU A 175 -14.52 7.32 6.44
C LEU A 175 -14.73 5.95 7.10
N GLY A 176 -13.79 5.02 6.89
CA GLY A 176 -13.80 3.70 7.51
C GLY A 176 -13.46 3.74 9.00
N PRO A 177 -13.55 2.60 9.69
CA PRO A 177 -13.28 2.51 11.12
C PRO A 177 -11.80 2.71 11.49
N ASP A 178 -10.89 2.67 10.51
CA ASP A 178 -9.46 2.62 10.71
C ASP A 178 -8.74 3.51 9.67
N PRO A 179 -7.87 4.44 10.10
CA PRO A 179 -7.03 5.24 9.20
C PRO A 179 -5.89 4.41 8.58
N TYR A 180 -5.57 3.24 9.13
CA TYR A 180 -4.33 2.51 8.86
C TYR A 180 -3.12 3.43 9.09
N PHE A 181 -2.17 3.45 8.15
CA PHE A 181 -0.94 4.24 8.23
C PHE A 181 -0.72 5.07 6.95
N ASP A 182 -1.81 5.41 6.25
CA ASP A 182 -1.76 6.04 4.92
C ASP A 182 -1.12 7.43 4.96
N ASP A 183 -1.33 8.18 6.04
CA ASP A 183 -0.63 9.44 6.36
C ASP A 183 0.88 9.23 6.47
N LEU A 184 1.33 8.23 7.24
CA LEU A 184 2.75 7.95 7.42
C LEU A 184 3.42 7.50 6.12
N PHE A 185 2.72 6.74 5.27
CA PHE A 185 3.23 6.42 3.93
C PHE A 185 3.46 7.68 3.09
N CYS A 186 2.53 8.64 3.13
CA CYS A 186 2.68 9.89 2.40
C CYS A 186 3.82 10.74 2.96
N GLU A 187 3.94 10.85 4.29
CA GLU A 187 4.97 11.66 4.95
C GLU A 187 6.37 11.05 4.87
N ALA A 188 6.49 9.72 4.73
CA ALA A 188 7.75 9.01 4.57
C ALA A 188 8.30 9.03 3.12
N ALA A 189 7.51 9.53 2.17
CA ALA A 189 7.85 9.51 0.74
C ALA A 189 8.32 10.86 0.20
N ASP A 190 9.23 10.81 -0.79
CA ASP A 190 9.61 12.00 -1.56
C ASP A 190 8.44 12.48 -2.45
N GLU A 191 7.64 11.56 -3.00
CA GLU A 191 6.44 11.86 -3.80
C GLU A 191 5.27 10.94 -3.40
N ALA A 192 4.12 11.48 -2.96
CA ALA A 192 2.95 10.66 -2.62
C ALA A 192 1.76 10.88 -3.55
N TYR A 193 1.08 9.80 -3.90
CA TYR A 193 -0.06 9.78 -4.80
C TYR A 193 -1.28 9.19 -4.10
N LEU A 194 -2.31 10.02 -3.98
CA LEU A 194 -3.55 9.71 -3.31
C LEU A 194 -4.62 9.40 -4.35
N SER A 195 -5.10 8.16 -4.38
CA SER A 195 -6.35 7.84 -5.08
C SER A 195 -7.54 7.97 -4.14
N CYS A 196 -8.72 8.30 -4.65
CA CYS A 196 -9.93 8.37 -3.84
C CYS A 196 -11.19 7.90 -4.55
N GLU A 197 -12.18 7.42 -3.79
CA GLU A 197 -13.49 7.04 -4.34
C GLU A 197 -14.21 8.24 -4.98
N ARG A 198 -14.02 9.45 -4.43
CA ARG A 198 -14.65 10.67 -4.92
C ARG A 198 -13.84 11.92 -4.62
N LEU A 199 -13.71 12.79 -5.62
CA LEU A 199 -13.27 14.17 -5.42
C LEU A 199 -14.41 15.04 -4.89
N VAL A 200 -14.12 15.82 -3.87
CA VAL A 200 -15.04 16.81 -3.30
C VAL A 200 -14.36 18.17 -3.21
N ASP A 201 -15.15 19.23 -3.08
CA ASP A 201 -14.61 20.52 -2.71
C ASP A 201 -14.05 20.48 -1.28
N THR A 202 -13.07 21.34 -0.99
CA THR A 202 -12.37 21.34 0.32
C THR A 202 -13.31 21.52 1.50
N ASP A 203 -14.36 22.33 1.34
CA ASP A 203 -15.42 22.53 2.34
C ASP A 203 -16.31 21.29 2.51
N GLY A 204 -16.46 20.50 1.46
CA GLY A 204 -17.20 19.23 1.45
C GLY A 204 -16.52 18.09 2.20
N LEU A 205 -15.20 18.14 2.45
CA LEU A 205 -14.50 17.06 3.15
C LEU A 205 -15.05 16.85 4.57
N THR A 206 -15.21 17.92 5.36
CA THR A 206 -15.66 17.79 6.76
C THR A 206 -17.09 18.27 6.99
N ALA A 207 -17.88 18.43 5.93
CA ALA A 207 -19.26 18.92 6.05
C ALA A 207 -20.13 17.98 6.90
N ASP A 208 -19.99 16.67 6.69
CA ASP A 208 -20.80 15.63 7.34
C ASP A 208 -19.95 14.66 8.20
N ALA A 209 -18.70 15.02 8.51
CA ALA A 209 -17.75 14.14 9.21
C ALA A 209 -16.86 14.92 10.18
N ALA A 210 -16.39 14.23 11.22
CA ALA A 210 -15.53 14.82 12.23
C ALA A 210 -14.17 15.24 11.62
N PRO A 211 -13.58 16.39 11.99
CA PRO A 211 -12.32 16.87 11.38
C PRO A 211 -11.15 15.88 11.46
N GLN A 212 -11.13 14.98 12.45
CA GLN A 212 -10.12 13.93 12.61
C GLN A 212 -10.10 12.93 11.45
N THR A 213 -11.17 12.89 10.64
CA THR A 213 -11.22 12.08 9.42
C THR A 213 -10.32 12.63 8.31
N LEU A 214 -9.90 13.90 8.39
CA LEU A 214 -8.86 14.47 7.53
C LEU A 214 -7.51 13.89 7.94
N LEU A 215 -7.14 12.78 7.31
CA LEU A 215 -5.95 12.01 7.63
C LEU A 215 -4.73 12.52 6.87
N VAL A 216 -4.85 12.69 5.55
CA VAL A 216 -3.71 13.04 4.69
C VAL A 216 -3.73 14.53 4.40
N PRO A 217 -2.71 15.30 4.83
CA PRO A 217 -2.66 16.73 4.59
C PRO A 217 -2.10 17.05 3.20
N ARG A 218 -2.59 18.11 2.56
CA ARG A 218 -2.13 18.54 1.21
C ARG A 218 -0.63 18.71 1.03
N HIS A 219 0.16 18.88 2.09
CA HIS A 219 1.60 19.12 1.94
C HIS A 219 2.39 17.84 1.68
N SER A 220 1.86 16.67 2.04
CA SER A 220 2.49 15.37 1.81
C SER A 220 2.03 14.70 0.51
N VAL A 221 1.18 15.36 -0.30
CA VAL A 221 0.61 14.80 -1.53
C VAL A 221 1.07 15.55 -2.76
N SER A 222 1.50 14.80 -3.78
CA SER A 222 1.97 15.30 -5.06
C SER A 222 0.98 15.13 -6.20
N GLY A 223 0.06 14.16 -6.08
CA GLY A 223 -0.97 13.90 -7.07
C GLY A 223 -2.23 13.28 -6.46
N VAL A 224 -3.38 13.62 -7.04
CA VAL A 224 -4.69 13.11 -6.64
C VAL A 224 -5.38 12.45 -7.83
N VAL A 225 -5.92 11.26 -7.64
CA VAL A 225 -6.62 10.49 -8.67
C VAL A 225 -8.02 10.13 -8.19
N GLU A 226 -9.05 10.57 -8.90
CA GLU A 226 -10.39 10.04 -8.68
C GLU A 226 -10.49 8.64 -9.30
N ALA A 227 -10.68 7.62 -8.46
CA ALA A 227 -10.78 6.22 -8.85
C ALA A 227 -11.93 5.56 -8.07
N PRO A 228 -13.18 5.68 -8.56
CA PRO A 228 -14.33 5.01 -7.96
C PRO A 228 -14.16 3.48 -7.99
N ALA A 229 -14.44 2.82 -6.87
CA ALA A 229 -14.10 1.43 -6.59
C ALA A 229 -12.60 1.13 -6.78
N GLY A 230 -11.74 2.13 -6.59
CA GLY A 230 -10.30 2.05 -6.84
C GLY A 230 -9.58 1.11 -5.88
N ALA A 231 -10.22 0.80 -4.75
CA ALA A 231 -9.73 -0.22 -3.81
C ALA A 231 -10.16 -1.65 -4.16
N HIS A 232 -11.05 -1.85 -5.12
CA HIS A 232 -11.54 -3.18 -5.49
C HIS A 232 -10.36 -4.11 -5.89
N PHE A 233 -10.32 -5.34 -5.40
CA PHE A 233 -11.35 -6.09 -4.65
C PHE A 233 -11.24 -6.02 -3.12
N THR A 234 -10.36 -5.17 -2.57
CA THR A 234 -10.23 -4.97 -1.12
C THR A 234 -11.43 -4.21 -0.54
N ALA A 235 -11.59 -4.19 0.79
CA ALA A 235 -12.66 -3.40 1.41
C ALA A 235 -12.34 -1.90 1.40
N CYS A 236 -13.31 -1.03 1.15
CA CYS A 236 -13.20 0.42 1.34
C CYS A 236 -14.43 0.91 2.11
N ALA A 237 -14.47 0.63 3.41
CA ALA A 237 -15.61 1.05 4.23
C ALA A 237 -15.67 2.59 4.32
N PRO A 238 -16.87 3.21 4.25
CA PRO A 238 -18.18 2.59 4.07
C PRO A 238 -18.61 2.41 2.60
N ASP A 239 -17.83 2.90 1.64
CA ASP A 239 -18.19 2.92 0.20
C ASP A 239 -18.44 1.52 -0.37
N HIS A 240 -17.60 0.53 -0.04
CA HIS A 240 -17.87 -0.87 -0.39
C HIS A 240 -17.19 -1.88 0.55
N ALA A 241 -17.80 -3.05 0.67
CA ALA A 241 -17.20 -4.21 1.32
C ALA A 241 -16.11 -4.84 0.44
N ARG A 242 -15.35 -5.78 1.00
CA ARG A 242 -14.47 -6.64 0.22
C ARG A 242 -15.30 -7.51 -0.72
N ASP A 243 -14.84 -7.64 -1.96
CA ASP A 243 -15.43 -8.59 -2.90
C ASP A 243 -14.86 -9.98 -2.64
N GLU A 244 -15.44 -10.67 -1.65
CA GLU A 244 -14.97 -11.98 -1.19
C GLU A 244 -15.05 -13.06 -2.28
N ALA A 245 -16.03 -12.97 -3.20
CA ALA A 245 -16.14 -13.91 -4.30
C ALA A 245 -14.98 -13.71 -5.28
N PHE A 246 -14.70 -12.47 -5.68
CA PHE A 246 -13.61 -12.15 -6.58
C PHE A 246 -12.25 -12.44 -5.95
N GLN A 247 -12.06 -12.16 -4.66
CA GLN A 247 -10.83 -12.46 -3.94
C GLN A 247 -10.55 -13.97 -3.89
N ARG A 248 -11.57 -14.80 -3.65
CA ARG A 248 -11.41 -16.27 -3.70
C ARG A 248 -11.01 -16.75 -5.09
N MET A 249 -11.64 -16.20 -6.13
CA MET A 249 -11.26 -16.50 -7.52
C MET A 249 -9.80 -16.12 -7.78
N TYR A 250 -9.41 -14.87 -7.50
CA TYR A 250 -8.03 -14.40 -7.59
C TYR A 250 -7.05 -15.34 -6.88
N ALA A 251 -7.35 -15.75 -5.65
CA ALA A 251 -6.45 -16.59 -4.85
C ALA A 251 -6.28 -18.02 -5.39
N THR A 252 -7.16 -18.49 -6.27
CA THR A 252 -7.17 -19.87 -6.80
C THR A 252 -6.88 -19.96 -8.30
N THR A 253 -6.98 -18.85 -9.03
CA THR A 253 -6.74 -18.80 -10.47
C THR A 253 -5.25 -18.67 -10.78
N PRO A 254 -4.69 -19.48 -11.70
CA PRO A 254 -3.32 -19.29 -12.18
C PRO A 254 -3.07 -17.87 -12.67
N TRP A 255 -1.90 -17.30 -12.36
CA TRP A 255 -1.61 -15.89 -12.62
C TRP A 255 -1.86 -15.47 -14.07
N ASP A 256 -1.37 -16.26 -15.04
CA ASP A 256 -1.50 -15.90 -16.46
C ASP A 256 -2.96 -15.85 -16.93
N GLU A 257 -3.81 -16.71 -16.37
CA GLU A 257 -5.25 -16.71 -16.63
C GLU A 257 -5.92 -15.48 -16.00
N PHE A 258 -5.61 -15.19 -14.73
CA PHE A 258 -6.13 -14.01 -14.03
C PHE A 258 -5.70 -12.71 -14.73
N ALA A 259 -4.41 -12.57 -15.03
CA ALA A 259 -3.85 -11.40 -15.68
C ALA A 259 -4.39 -11.25 -17.12
N GLY A 260 -4.48 -12.35 -17.87
CA GLY A 260 -5.05 -12.35 -19.22
C GLY A 260 -6.50 -11.88 -19.24
N ARG A 261 -7.29 -12.26 -18.24
CA ARG A 261 -8.72 -11.89 -18.16
C ARG A 261 -8.96 -10.48 -17.61
N PHE A 262 -8.25 -10.09 -16.55
CA PHE A 262 -8.59 -8.87 -15.79
C PHE A 262 -7.61 -7.72 -15.99
N LEU A 263 -6.37 -7.99 -16.41
CA LEU A 263 -5.28 -7.00 -16.43
C LEU A 263 -4.74 -6.71 -17.84
N SER A 264 -5.26 -7.35 -18.88
CA SER A 264 -4.85 -7.18 -20.28
C SER A 264 -5.45 -5.95 -20.97
N GLY A 265 -6.43 -5.30 -20.34
CA GLY A 265 -7.09 -4.12 -20.86
C GLY A 265 -6.21 -2.86 -20.81
N PRO A 266 -6.53 -1.85 -21.64
CA PRO A 266 -5.70 -0.63 -21.75
C PRO A 266 -5.83 0.30 -20.54
N ASP A 267 -6.89 0.16 -19.75
CA ASP A 267 -7.25 1.10 -18.69
C ASP A 267 -7.99 0.41 -17.53
N GLU A 268 -8.28 1.19 -16.50
CA GLU A 268 -9.04 0.74 -15.33
C GLU A 268 -10.50 0.38 -15.66
N HIS A 269 -11.09 1.02 -16.67
CA HIS A 269 -12.47 0.73 -17.08
C HIS A 269 -12.58 -0.67 -17.67
N ALA A 270 -11.55 -1.16 -18.36
CA ALA A 270 -11.49 -2.53 -18.86
C ALA A 270 -11.47 -3.54 -17.71
N TYR A 271 -10.73 -3.28 -16.64
CA TYR A 271 -10.78 -4.08 -15.41
C TYR A 271 -12.19 -4.12 -14.84
N THR A 272 -12.82 -2.95 -14.63
CA THR A 272 -14.18 -2.89 -14.07
C THR A 272 -15.21 -3.64 -14.95
N ARG A 273 -15.11 -3.54 -16.27
CA ARG A 273 -15.98 -4.30 -17.19
C ARG A 273 -15.76 -5.80 -17.08
N ALA A 274 -14.51 -6.25 -17.02
CA ALA A 274 -14.17 -7.67 -16.87
C ALA A 274 -14.67 -8.25 -15.54
N VAL A 275 -14.54 -7.49 -14.45
CA VAL A 275 -15.08 -7.84 -13.13
C VAL A 275 -16.61 -7.96 -13.17
N ARG A 276 -17.31 -7.00 -13.78
CA ARG A 276 -18.77 -7.05 -13.90
C ARG A 276 -19.25 -8.25 -14.72
N ALA A 277 -18.63 -8.49 -15.88
CA ALA A 277 -18.93 -9.64 -16.71
C ALA A 277 -18.70 -10.96 -15.95
N TRP A 278 -17.60 -11.06 -15.19
CA TRP A 278 -17.34 -12.23 -14.35
C TRP A 278 -18.45 -12.46 -13.31
N HIS A 279 -18.90 -11.41 -12.62
CA HIS A 279 -20.00 -11.53 -11.66
C HIS A 279 -21.33 -11.92 -12.31
N GLU A 280 -21.59 -11.46 -13.54
CA GLU A 280 -22.77 -11.87 -14.30
C GLU A 280 -22.70 -13.37 -14.68
N GLU A 281 -21.51 -13.89 -15.00
CA GLU A 281 -21.30 -15.32 -15.27
C GLU A 281 -21.45 -16.21 -14.02
N GLN A 282 -21.29 -15.66 -12.82
CA GLN A 282 -21.45 -16.41 -11.55
C GLN A 282 -22.92 -16.48 -11.05
N ARG A 283 -23.86 -15.77 -11.71
CA ARG A 283 -25.29 -15.73 -11.35
C ARG A 283 -26.08 -16.81 -12.07
#